data_AF-A0A1L7NNG9-F1
#
_entry.id   AF-A0A1L7NNG9-F1
#
_cell.length_a   1.000
_cell.length_b   1.000
_cell.length_c   1.000
_cell.angle_alpha   90.00
_cell.angle_beta   90.00
_cell.angle_gamma   90.00
#
_symmetry.space_group_name_H-M   'P 1'
#
loop_
_entity.id
_entity.type
_entity.pdbx_description
1 polymer ?
#
loop_
_entity_poly.entity_id
_entity_poly.type
_entity_poly.pdbx_seq_one_letter_code
_entity_poly.pdbx_strand_id
1 'polypeptide(L)'
;MQQVTVEQAQQMTQPERKMKAKNSQQGFTLVELVVVLAILALIIGVMSSGLFQSKEDAKVQAAKTQLLKDFPSAITRLVTMSNKCNNTTITQAKLIERGAPEETVFGGAWTVTTSGGNTATVTYPLDLQDTALATSLKDSLVTAPNVKSATGTTTQVVVAYRCN
;
A
#
# COMPACT_ATOMS: atom_id res chain seq x y z
N MET A 1 -63.63 83.15 11.38
CA MET A 1 -63.26 81.78 11.77
C MET A 1 -62.49 81.15 10.62
N GLN A 2 -61.34 80.56 10.97
CA GLN A 2 -60.71 79.41 10.32
C GLN A 2 -59.79 79.62 9.10
N GLN A 3 -58.69 78.85 9.17
CA GLN A 3 -57.71 78.48 8.13
C GLN A 3 -56.48 79.42 8.05
N VAL A 4 -55.21 78.99 8.06
CA VAL A 4 -54.56 77.67 7.96
C VAL A 4 -53.25 77.69 8.76
N THR A 5 -53.12 76.71 9.63
CA THR A 5 -51.95 75.86 9.96
C THR A 5 -50.52 76.37 9.70
N VAL A 6 -49.77 76.41 10.81
CA VAL A 6 -48.32 76.21 10.91
C VAL A 6 -47.90 74.88 10.30
N GLU A 7 -46.97 74.86 9.33
CA GLU A 7 -45.98 73.77 9.18
C GLU A 7 -44.89 74.15 8.17
N GLN A 8 -43.78 74.66 8.68
CA GLN A 8 -42.52 74.74 7.94
C GLN A 8 -41.41 74.31 8.89
N ALA A 9 -40.55 73.43 8.38
CA ALA A 9 -39.27 72.95 8.91
C ALA A 9 -39.26 71.53 9.53
N GLN A 10 -39.50 70.52 8.69
CA GLN A 10 -38.73 69.28 8.79
C GLN A 10 -37.33 69.52 8.21
N GLN A 11 -36.38 69.89 9.06
CA GLN A 11 -34.97 69.88 8.69
C GLN A 11 -34.43 68.46 8.90
N MET A 12 -34.28 67.77 7.77
CA MET A 12 -33.73 66.43 7.64
C MET A 12 -32.30 66.36 8.19
N THR A 13 -32.12 65.75 9.35
CA THR A 13 -30.81 65.34 9.86
C THR A 13 -30.30 64.17 9.02
N GLN A 14 -29.30 64.44 8.17
CA GLN A 14 -28.62 63.42 7.38
C GLN A 14 -27.93 62.38 8.29
N PRO A 15 -28.06 61.07 8.03
CA PRO A 15 -27.31 60.07 8.77
C PRO A 15 -25.85 60.07 8.29
N GLU A 16 -24.91 60.19 9.23
CA GLU A 16 -23.48 60.01 8.95
C GLU A 16 -23.23 58.64 8.32
N ARG A 17 -22.87 58.62 7.03
CA ARG A 17 -22.39 57.40 6.36
C ARG A 17 -21.04 57.02 6.96
N LYS A 18 -21.05 56.15 7.96
CA LYS A 18 -19.85 55.42 8.38
C LYS A 18 -19.32 54.60 7.21
N MET A 19 -18.20 55.04 6.63
CA MET A 19 -17.51 54.28 5.59
C MET A 19 -17.01 52.96 6.19
N LYS A 20 -17.56 51.85 5.69
CA LYS A 20 -17.11 50.50 6.02
C LYS A 20 -15.69 50.33 5.46
N ALA A 21 -14.71 50.07 6.34
CA ALA A 21 -13.34 49.80 5.92
C ALA A 21 -13.34 48.60 4.96
N LYS A 22 -12.90 48.83 3.72
CA LYS A 22 -12.79 47.81 2.69
C LYS A 22 -11.58 46.93 3.05
N ASN A 23 -11.83 45.72 3.53
CA ASN A 23 -10.78 44.71 3.66
C ASN A 23 -10.20 44.47 2.26
N SER A 24 -8.96 44.93 2.05
CA SER A 24 -8.20 44.64 0.85
C SER A 24 -7.73 43.19 0.95
N GLN A 25 -8.38 42.30 0.21
CA GLN A 25 -7.80 40.98 -0.09
C GLN A 25 -6.55 41.23 -0.94
N GLN A 26 -5.38 41.09 -0.34
CA GLN A 26 -4.11 41.13 -1.06
C GLN A 26 -3.97 39.84 -1.86
N GLY A 27 -3.59 40.03 -3.13
CA GLY A 27 -3.96 39.16 -4.23
C GLY A 27 -3.19 37.86 -4.36
N PHE A 28 -3.91 36.86 -4.87
CA PHE A 28 -3.41 35.63 -5.46
C PHE A 28 -2.79 35.98 -6.82
N THR A 29 -1.48 36.20 -6.88
CA THR A 29 -0.81 36.53 -8.16
C THR A 29 -0.46 35.27 -8.94
N LEU A 30 -0.47 35.34 -10.27
CA LEU A 30 -0.06 34.21 -11.12
C LEU A 30 1.39 33.78 -10.83
N VAL A 31 2.26 34.76 -10.53
CA VAL A 31 3.67 34.51 -10.17
C VAL A 31 3.77 33.67 -8.91
N GLU A 32 2.99 33.98 -7.87
CA GLU A 32 2.99 33.22 -6.61
C GLU A 32 2.55 31.77 -6.82
N LEU A 33 1.57 31.55 -7.69
CA LEU A 33 1.16 30.20 -8.07
C LEU A 33 2.27 29.45 -8.83
N VAL A 34 2.97 30.11 -9.75
CA VAL A 34 4.10 29.50 -10.48
C VAL A 34 5.26 29.17 -9.55
N VAL A 35 5.59 30.06 -8.60
CA VAL A 35 6.63 29.82 -7.60
C VAL A 35 6.26 28.65 -6.68
N VAL A 36 5.01 28.57 -6.22
CA VAL A 36 4.54 27.44 -5.40
C VAL A 36 4.63 26.13 -6.18
N LEU A 37 4.18 26.09 -7.44
CA LEU A 37 4.30 24.88 -8.27
C LEU A 37 5.77 24.51 -8.53
N ALA A 38 6.66 25.49 -8.71
CA ALA A 38 8.09 25.24 -8.87
C ALA A 38 8.71 24.60 -7.61
N ILE A 39 8.38 25.11 -6.42
CA ILE A 39 8.85 24.54 -5.15
C ILE A 39 8.28 23.13 -4.93
N LEU A 40 6.99 22.91 -5.23
CA LEU A 40 6.36 21.59 -5.13
C LEU A 40 7.03 20.57 -6.06
N ALA A 41 7.31 20.93 -7.32
CA ALA A 41 8.00 20.06 -8.26
C ALA A 41 9.39 19.67 -7.75
N LEU A 42 10.11 20.61 -7.14
CA LEU A 42 11.44 20.37 -6.56
C LEU A 42 11.35 19.38 -5.39
N ILE A 43 10.41 19.57 -4.47
CA ILE A 43 10.19 18.69 -3.32
C ILE A 43 9.84 17.27 -3.78
N ILE A 44 8.90 17.12 -4.71
CA ILE A 44 8.48 15.81 -5.24
C ILE A 44 9.64 15.11 -5.95
N GLY A 45 10.42 15.85 -6.74
CA GLY A 45 11.59 15.31 -7.43
C GLY A 45 12.60 14.66 -6.47
N VAL A 46 12.95 15.36 -5.39
CA VAL A 46 13.93 14.90 -4.40
C VAL A 46 13.38 13.75 -3.53
N MET A 47 12.10 13.79 -3.15
CA MET A 47 11.51 12.79 -2.25
C MET A 47 11.15 11.46 -2.92
N SER A 48 11.13 11.41 -4.25
CA SER A 48 10.68 10.23 -5.00
C SER A 48 11.52 8.97 -4.71
N SER A 49 12.84 9.06 -4.65
CA SER A 49 13.75 7.90 -4.56
C SER A 49 13.68 7.15 -3.22
N GLY A 50 13.50 7.86 -2.10
CA GLY A 50 13.37 7.25 -0.77
C GLY A 50 12.05 6.51 -0.58
N LEU A 51 10.96 7.04 -1.17
CA LEU A 51 9.63 6.44 -1.05
C LEU A 51 9.55 5.07 -1.74
N PHE A 52 10.25 4.87 -2.85
CA PHE A 52 10.26 3.58 -3.55
C PHE A 52 10.96 2.48 -2.75
N GLN A 53 12.10 2.78 -2.11
CA GLN A 53 12.81 1.81 -1.26
C GLN A 53 11.97 1.38 -0.05
N SER A 54 11.35 2.33 0.66
CA SER A 54 10.49 1.99 1.80
C SER A 54 9.28 1.13 1.42
N LYS A 55 8.74 1.31 0.20
CA LYS A 55 7.66 0.48 -0.32
C LYS A 55 8.12 -0.95 -0.58
N GLU A 56 9.28 -1.12 -1.21
CA GLU A 56 9.85 -2.46 -1.47
C GLU A 56 10.13 -3.20 -0.17
N ASP A 57 10.75 -2.53 0.82
CA ASP A 57 11.01 -3.13 2.13
C ASP A 57 9.73 -3.61 2.83
N ALA A 58 8.68 -2.78 2.82
CA ALA A 58 7.38 -3.15 3.38
C ALA A 58 6.77 -4.36 2.66
N LYS A 59 6.86 -4.39 1.32
CA LYS A 59 6.40 -5.55 0.53
C LYS A 59 7.21 -6.80 0.85
N VAL A 60 8.53 -6.70 1.01
CA VAL A 60 9.40 -7.83 1.36
C VAL A 60 9.03 -8.38 2.74
N GLN A 61 8.76 -7.53 3.74
CA GLN A 61 8.33 -7.98 5.06
C GLN A 61 6.95 -8.68 5.02
N ALA A 62 6.02 -8.15 4.24
CA ALA A 62 4.73 -8.79 4.02
C ALA A 62 4.89 -10.13 3.27
N ALA A 63 5.77 -10.20 2.27
CA ALA A 63 6.08 -11.43 1.55
C ALA A 63 6.73 -12.47 2.48
N LYS A 64 7.63 -12.06 3.38
CA LYS A 64 8.16 -12.94 4.44
C LYS A 64 7.04 -13.49 5.31
N THR A 65 6.04 -12.68 5.66
CA THR A 65 4.88 -13.16 6.43
C THR A 65 4.12 -14.23 5.65
N GLN A 66 3.77 -13.98 4.39
CA GLN A 66 3.07 -14.98 3.57
C GLN A 66 3.89 -16.27 3.45
N LEU A 67 5.18 -16.14 3.12
CA LEU A 67 6.09 -17.27 2.87
C LEU A 67 6.49 -18.06 4.11
N LEU A 68 6.63 -17.43 5.27
CA LEU A 68 7.08 -18.09 6.50
C LEU A 68 5.94 -18.51 7.42
N LYS A 69 4.76 -17.91 7.27
CA LYS A 69 3.61 -18.17 8.14
C LYS A 69 2.42 -18.73 7.38
N ASP A 70 1.92 -18.01 6.38
CA ASP A 70 0.61 -18.32 5.78
C ASP A 70 0.69 -19.62 4.96
N PHE A 71 1.64 -19.75 4.03
CA PHE A 71 1.83 -20.98 3.25
C PHE A 71 2.13 -22.21 4.13
N PRO A 72 3.11 -22.16 5.05
CA PRO A 72 3.40 -23.30 5.92
C PRO A 72 2.21 -23.69 6.79
N SER A 73 1.48 -22.72 7.35
CA SER A 73 0.31 -23.02 8.19
C SER A 73 -0.81 -23.69 7.39
N ALA A 74 -1.08 -23.24 6.16
CA ALA A 74 -2.07 -23.85 5.28
C ALA A 74 -1.66 -25.28 4.87
N ILE A 75 -0.38 -25.49 4.56
CA ILE A 75 0.19 -26.80 4.25
C ILE A 75 0.02 -27.74 5.46
N THR A 76 0.49 -27.35 6.65
CA THR A 76 0.38 -28.18 7.86
C THR A 76 -1.08 -28.54 8.15
N ARG A 77 -2.01 -27.59 8.09
CA ARG A 77 -3.46 -27.87 8.29
C ARG A 77 -4.02 -28.92 7.32
N LEU A 78 -3.59 -28.90 6.05
CA LEU A 78 -4.02 -29.90 5.06
C LEU A 78 -3.37 -31.26 5.32
N VAL A 79 -2.08 -31.27 5.63
CA VAL A 79 -1.32 -32.51 5.85
C VAL A 79 -1.78 -33.19 7.13
N THR A 80 -2.01 -32.46 8.23
CA THR A 80 -2.49 -33.03 9.50
C THR A 80 -3.84 -33.73 9.36
N MET A 81 -4.75 -33.21 8.54
CA MET A 81 -6.08 -33.84 8.37
C MET A 81 -6.09 -34.98 7.35
N SER A 82 -5.25 -34.92 6.32
CA SER A 82 -5.26 -35.91 5.23
C SER A 82 -4.19 -36.98 5.37
N ASN A 83 -3.17 -36.75 6.20
CA ASN A 83 -1.92 -37.51 6.28
C ASN A 83 -1.22 -37.67 4.91
N LYS A 84 -1.46 -36.75 3.96
CA LYS A 84 -0.97 -36.83 2.58
C LYS A 84 -0.40 -35.51 2.12
N CYS A 85 0.84 -35.54 1.62
CA CYS A 85 1.46 -34.44 0.89
C CYS A 85 1.61 -34.83 -0.59
N ASN A 86 0.58 -34.55 -1.38
CA ASN A 86 0.56 -34.84 -2.81
C ASN A 86 -0.28 -33.78 -3.55
N ASN A 87 -0.32 -33.89 -4.87
CA ASN A 87 -0.98 -32.93 -5.76
C ASN A 87 -2.51 -32.95 -5.70
N THR A 88 -3.12 -33.92 -5.01
CA THR A 88 -4.58 -33.95 -4.77
C THR A 88 -4.96 -33.25 -3.47
N THR A 89 -4.09 -33.29 -2.46
CA THR A 89 -4.29 -32.60 -1.18
C THR A 89 -3.80 -31.16 -1.26
N ILE A 90 -2.57 -30.97 -1.74
CA ILE A 90 -1.91 -29.68 -1.83
C ILE A 90 -2.16 -29.10 -3.21
N THR A 91 -3.30 -28.42 -3.33
CA THR A 91 -3.67 -27.63 -4.49
C THR A 91 -3.77 -26.18 -4.07
N GLN A 92 -3.64 -25.25 -5.01
CA GLN A 92 -3.76 -23.82 -4.73
C GLN A 92 -5.11 -23.49 -4.07
N ALA A 93 -6.22 -23.97 -4.62
CA ALA A 93 -7.57 -23.74 -4.07
C ALA A 93 -7.69 -24.23 -2.62
N LYS A 94 -7.23 -25.46 -2.33
CA LYS A 94 -7.28 -26.00 -0.97
C LYS A 94 -6.38 -25.26 0.01
N LEU A 95 -5.26 -24.68 -0.44
CA LEU A 95 -4.41 -23.86 0.42
C LEU A 95 -5.09 -22.52 0.73
N ILE A 96 -5.75 -21.90 -0.26
CA ILE A 96 -6.51 -20.66 -0.08
C ILE A 96 -7.64 -20.86 0.93
N GLU A 97 -8.41 -21.95 0.80
CA GLU A 97 -9.44 -22.34 1.78
C GLU A 97 -8.91 -22.47 3.22
N ARG A 98 -7.59 -22.63 3.40
CA ARG A 98 -6.94 -22.83 4.70
C ARG A 98 -6.14 -21.64 5.18
N GLY A 99 -6.22 -20.52 4.47
CA GLY A 99 -5.62 -19.24 4.85
C GLY A 99 -4.32 -18.91 4.13
N ALA A 100 -3.95 -19.61 3.06
CA ALA A 100 -2.97 -19.08 2.12
C ALA A 100 -3.59 -17.88 1.36
N PRO A 101 -2.79 -16.89 0.96
CA PRO A 101 -3.32 -15.72 0.25
C PRO A 101 -3.77 -16.10 -1.17
N GLU A 102 -4.75 -15.39 -1.73
CA GLU A 102 -5.17 -15.58 -3.12
C GLU A 102 -4.08 -15.11 -4.10
N GLU A 103 -3.47 -13.97 -3.79
CA GLU A 103 -2.38 -13.36 -4.56
C GLU A 103 -1.17 -13.07 -3.68
N THR A 104 0.00 -12.95 -4.31
CA THR A 104 1.19 -12.43 -3.65
C THR A 104 1.01 -10.95 -3.26
N VAL A 105 1.85 -10.46 -2.35
CA VAL A 105 1.93 -9.01 -2.02
C VAL A 105 2.23 -8.13 -3.25
N PHE A 106 2.74 -8.73 -4.33
CA PHE A 106 3.03 -8.05 -5.59
C PHE A 106 1.86 -8.14 -6.60
N GLY A 107 0.73 -8.75 -6.24
CA GLY A 107 -0.46 -8.90 -7.09
C GLY A 107 -0.36 -10.03 -8.12
N GLY A 108 0.70 -10.83 -8.10
CA GLY A 108 0.85 -12.00 -8.96
C GLY A 108 0.21 -13.25 -8.37
N ALA A 109 -0.34 -14.12 -9.22
CA ALA A 109 -0.80 -15.45 -8.83
C ALA A 109 0.39 -16.39 -8.60
N TRP A 110 0.44 -17.03 -7.43
CA TRP A 110 1.45 -18.05 -7.12
C TRP A 110 0.95 -19.43 -7.55
N THR A 111 1.86 -20.40 -7.62
CA THR A 111 1.52 -21.80 -7.93
C THR A 111 2.11 -22.73 -6.88
N VAL A 112 1.53 -23.93 -6.76
CA VAL A 112 2.07 -24.98 -5.90
C VAL A 112 2.17 -26.29 -6.67
N THR A 113 3.29 -26.98 -6.49
CA THR A 113 3.51 -28.34 -6.97
C THR A 113 3.95 -29.22 -5.82
N THR A 114 3.74 -30.53 -5.96
CA THR A 114 4.34 -31.51 -5.05
C THR A 114 5.19 -32.45 -5.88
N SER A 115 6.42 -32.68 -5.44
CA SER A 115 7.28 -33.75 -5.95
C SER A 115 7.34 -34.82 -4.87
N GLY A 116 7.50 -36.09 -5.25
CA GLY A 116 7.30 -37.30 -4.42
C GLY A 116 8.20 -37.50 -3.19
N GLY A 117 8.64 -36.44 -2.52
CA GLY A 117 9.50 -36.45 -1.34
C GLY A 117 8.96 -35.65 -0.16
N ASN A 118 7.65 -35.69 0.07
CA ASN A 118 6.95 -35.01 1.17
C ASN A 118 7.18 -33.49 1.23
N THR A 119 7.18 -32.85 0.05
CA THR A 119 7.42 -31.41 -0.08
C THR A 119 6.41 -30.75 -0.99
N ALA A 120 5.93 -29.59 -0.56
CA ALA A 120 5.12 -28.68 -1.36
C ALA A 120 5.99 -27.51 -1.82
N THR A 121 6.14 -27.35 -3.13
CA THR A 121 6.95 -26.29 -3.74
C THR A 121 6.05 -25.18 -4.22
N VAL A 122 6.16 -24.00 -3.61
CA VAL A 122 5.45 -22.79 -4.00
C VAL A 122 6.35 -21.94 -4.88
N THR A 123 5.86 -21.56 -6.05
CA THR A 123 6.48 -20.53 -6.89
C THR A 123 5.73 -19.23 -6.65
N TYR A 124 6.41 -18.27 -6.04
CA TYR A 124 5.86 -17.00 -5.58
C TYR A 124 6.43 -15.85 -6.46
N PRO A 125 5.62 -15.23 -7.33
CA PRO A 125 6.03 -14.07 -8.09
C PRO A 125 6.47 -12.89 -7.22
N LEU A 126 7.51 -12.20 -7.66
CA LEU A 126 8.05 -10.98 -7.06
C LEU A 126 8.09 -9.88 -8.14
N ASP A 127 8.07 -8.63 -7.68
CA ASP A 127 8.33 -7.46 -8.52
C ASP A 127 9.24 -6.53 -7.73
N LEU A 128 10.49 -6.98 -7.56
CA LEU A 128 11.54 -6.27 -6.87
C LEU A 128 12.53 -5.68 -7.88
N GLN A 129 12.92 -4.44 -7.68
CA GLN A 129 13.97 -3.80 -8.47
C GLN A 129 15.35 -4.03 -7.84
N ASP A 130 15.39 -4.23 -6.52
CA ASP A 130 16.62 -4.46 -5.78
C ASP A 130 16.99 -5.95 -5.64
N THR A 131 18.09 -6.34 -6.28
CA THR A 131 18.67 -7.69 -6.20
C THR A 131 19.16 -8.07 -4.79
N ALA A 132 19.58 -7.10 -3.97
CA ALA A 132 20.01 -7.34 -2.59
C ALA A 132 18.82 -7.70 -1.70
N LEU A 133 17.66 -7.06 -1.89
CA LEU A 133 16.43 -7.41 -1.20
C LEU A 133 15.95 -8.83 -1.58
N ALA A 134 16.00 -9.18 -2.87
CA ALA A 134 15.68 -10.52 -3.33
C ALA A 134 16.60 -11.59 -2.69
N THR A 135 17.89 -11.28 -2.58
CA THR A 135 18.89 -12.16 -1.93
C THR A 135 18.62 -12.31 -0.43
N SER A 136 18.39 -11.22 0.27
CA SER A 136 18.06 -11.20 1.71
C SER A 136 16.77 -11.95 2.03
N LEU A 137 15.75 -11.83 1.18
CA LEU A 137 14.51 -12.61 1.28
C LEU A 137 14.80 -14.11 1.15
N LYS A 138 15.54 -14.52 0.11
CA LYS A 138 15.93 -15.92 -0.10
C LYS A 138 16.73 -16.47 1.10
N ASP A 139 17.70 -15.74 1.61
CA ASP A 139 18.52 -16.17 2.76
C ASP A 139 17.68 -16.34 4.04
N SER A 140 16.73 -15.43 4.27
CA SER A 140 15.77 -15.55 5.37
C SER A 140 14.92 -16.83 5.27
N LEU A 141 14.58 -17.26 4.04
CA LEU A 141 13.77 -18.47 3.82
C LEU A 141 14.58 -19.75 4.00
N VAL A 142 15.83 -19.80 3.54
CA VAL A 142 16.69 -20.99 3.65
C VAL A 142 16.96 -21.39 5.11
N THR A 143 16.96 -20.42 6.02
CA THR A 143 17.20 -20.66 7.46
C THR A 143 15.95 -21.10 8.22
N ALA A 144 14.76 -21.05 7.59
CA ALA A 144 13.51 -21.38 8.26
C ALA A 144 13.31 -22.91 8.40
N PRO A 145 12.83 -23.40 9.57
CA PRO A 145 12.78 -24.84 9.87
C PRO A 145 11.83 -25.63 8.95
N ASN A 146 10.74 -25.02 8.52
CA ASN A 146 9.72 -25.57 7.63
C ASN A 146 10.10 -25.49 6.15
N VAL A 147 11.23 -24.85 5.80
CA VAL A 147 11.71 -24.69 4.42
C VAL A 147 12.84 -25.68 4.16
N LYS A 148 12.66 -26.55 3.16
CA LYS A 148 13.68 -27.49 2.70
C LYS A 148 14.72 -26.82 1.81
N SER A 149 14.26 -25.96 0.91
CA SER A 149 15.12 -25.18 0.01
C SER A 149 14.37 -23.96 -0.49
N ALA A 150 15.10 -22.89 -0.78
CA ALA A 150 14.56 -21.72 -1.45
C ALA A 150 15.56 -21.21 -2.50
N THR A 151 15.05 -20.82 -3.66
CA THR A 151 15.80 -20.13 -4.72
C THR A 151 15.08 -18.83 -5.06
N GLY A 152 15.79 -17.73 -5.27
CA GLY A 152 15.19 -16.42 -5.46
C GLY A 152 15.87 -15.63 -6.56
N THR A 153 15.07 -14.82 -7.25
CA THR A 153 15.45 -13.79 -8.21
C THR A 153 14.62 -12.54 -7.91
N THR A 154 14.81 -11.46 -8.66
CA THR A 154 13.99 -10.26 -8.54
C THR A 154 12.53 -10.46 -8.98
N THR A 155 12.25 -11.47 -9.81
CA THR A 155 10.93 -11.71 -10.41
C THR A 155 10.16 -12.86 -9.76
N GLN A 156 10.83 -13.72 -9.00
CA GLN A 156 10.19 -14.81 -8.27
C GLN A 156 11.08 -15.41 -7.19
N VAL A 157 10.45 -16.02 -6.19
CA VAL A 157 11.08 -16.94 -5.24
C VAL A 157 10.35 -18.29 -5.27
N VAL A 158 11.11 -19.37 -5.34
CA VAL A 158 10.60 -20.74 -5.32
C VAL A 158 11.00 -21.37 -3.99
N VAL A 159 10.01 -21.79 -3.21
CA VAL A 159 10.20 -22.31 -1.84
C VAL A 159 9.62 -23.71 -1.74
N ALA A 160 10.47 -24.68 -1.42
CA ALA A 160 10.05 -26.04 -1.10
C ALA A 160 9.84 -26.17 0.40
N TYR A 161 8.58 -26.28 0.82
CA TYR A 161 8.19 -26.52 2.21
C TYR A 161 8.19 -28.01 2.51
N ARG A 162 8.61 -28.36 3.73
CA ARG A 162 8.42 -29.72 4.25
C ARG A 162 6.97 -29.87 4.70
N CYS A 163 6.32 -30.95 4.28
CA CYS A 163 4.98 -31.32 4.73
C CYS A 163 5.07 -32.08 6.06
N ASN A 164 5.25 -31.35 7.16
CA ASN A 164 5.36 -31.92 8.51
C ASN A 164 4.09 -31.66 9.31
#